data_AF-A0A553KYK4-F1
#
_entry.id   AF-A0A553KYK4-F1
#
_cell.length_a   1.000
_cell.length_b   1.000
_cell.length_c   1.000
_cell.angle_alpha   90.00
_cell.angle_beta   90.00
_cell.angle_gamma   90.00
#
_symmetry.space_group_name_H-M   'P 1'
#
loop_
_entity.id
_entity.type
_entity.pdbx_description
1 polymer ?
#
loop_
_entity_poly.entity_id
_entity_poly.type
_entity_poly.pdbx_seq_one_letter_code
_entity_poly.pdbx_strand_id
1 'polypeptide(L)'
;MKFYSIKIGKTYDEVQRLKFLWAPVKYVNGNGKVINNAGWPQLATMEEGDLAFLIKDGLIGQLGFAAKDAYMAPRPPGRAFDAWKKDGYRVDITLKNLATPIYFKDFIDLFHDQYNETSEPRLISEKGVFTETYSNRISTEAAKFLLSHIHESNNQDSIVFAESRIDSKFPYSAGYSWEIKSSATCRKLCDKTILSDLETGIPKDMIEFFLEKPLDEGESNEIRILLNEEQIALPLKRKQSGRYNLRLAEIADQINLTNLSINDSIWFEKDPADTGLFHLSTQSRDKSKSVKPRQRKKPSKTGSISTTQSRIGQDYFRDEVMRLCKGECVVTKIAEQWPSILIASHIKAWEDSSDDEKMDGHNGLLLAPHVDKLFDKHLITFDRNGFVVVSKRLPKSTLITWNIDTSKQYKLTKMNQKYLSFHREKFAVKEKGKC
;
A
#
# COMPACT_ATOMS: atom_id res chain seq x y z
N MET A 1 -16.57 1.26 -15.48
CA MET A 1 -16.81 0.51 -14.23
C MET A 1 -17.17 1.46 -13.11
N LYS A 2 -18.29 1.20 -12.45
CA LYS A 2 -18.85 1.87 -11.27
C LYS A 2 -18.85 0.88 -10.10
N PHE A 3 -19.10 1.37 -8.89
CA PHE A 3 -19.02 0.58 -7.67
C PHE A 3 -20.30 0.72 -6.84
N TYR A 4 -20.72 -0.38 -6.22
CA TYR A 4 -21.96 -0.45 -5.46
C TYR A 4 -21.78 -1.23 -4.15
N SER A 5 -22.45 -0.80 -3.09
CA SER A 5 -22.66 -1.57 -1.87
C SER A 5 -24.10 -2.10 -1.89
N ILE A 6 -24.28 -3.42 -1.83
CA ILE A 6 -25.59 -4.06 -2.03
C ILE A 6 -25.91 -5.01 -0.87
N LYS A 7 -27.00 -4.73 -0.16
CA LYS A 7 -27.47 -5.53 0.99
C LYS A 7 -28.26 -6.74 0.51
N ILE A 8 -27.69 -7.94 0.62
CA ILE A 8 -28.28 -9.19 0.15
C ILE A 8 -28.89 -10.07 1.24
N GLY A 9 -29.02 -9.59 2.49
CA GLY A 9 -29.44 -10.41 3.64
C GLY A 9 -30.69 -11.29 3.40
N LYS A 10 -31.81 -10.70 2.96
CA LYS A 10 -33.07 -11.43 2.66
C LYS A 10 -33.06 -12.19 1.32
N THR A 11 -32.05 -12.01 0.49
CA THR A 11 -31.94 -12.57 -0.86
C THR A 11 -30.67 -13.42 -1.04
N TYR A 12 -29.98 -13.76 0.06
CA TYR A 12 -28.64 -14.33 0.01
C TYR A 12 -28.61 -15.65 -0.76
N ASP A 13 -29.51 -16.58 -0.44
CA ASP A 13 -29.59 -17.91 -1.08
C ASP A 13 -30.02 -17.82 -2.55
N GLU A 14 -30.86 -16.83 -2.88
CA GLU A 14 -31.26 -16.52 -4.26
C GLU A 14 -30.05 -16.04 -5.07
N VAL A 15 -29.27 -15.11 -4.53
CA VAL A 15 -28.02 -14.62 -5.12
C VAL A 15 -26.99 -15.75 -5.26
N GLN A 16 -26.83 -16.61 -4.24
CA GLN A 16 -25.91 -17.75 -4.30
C GLN A 16 -26.27 -18.74 -5.40
N ARG A 17 -27.55 -19.10 -5.52
CA ARG A 17 -28.01 -20.14 -6.44
C ARG A 17 -28.20 -19.64 -7.86
N LEU A 18 -28.74 -18.45 -8.04
CA LEU A 18 -29.23 -17.95 -9.32
C LEU A 18 -28.39 -16.80 -9.91
N LYS A 19 -27.38 -16.32 -9.17
CA LYS A 19 -26.34 -15.40 -9.66
C LYS A 19 -26.88 -14.11 -10.30
N PHE A 20 -27.89 -13.50 -9.68
CA PHE A 20 -28.42 -12.20 -10.10
C PHE A 20 -28.78 -11.32 -8.89
N LEU A 21 -28.89 -10.02 -9.14
CA LEU A 21 -29.44 -9.00 -8.23
C LEU A 21 -30.73 -8.45 -8.82
N TRP A 22 -31.70 -8.10 -7.98
CA TRP A 22 -32.98 -7.54 -8.45
C TRP A 22 -33.59 -6.54 -7.47
N ALA A 23 -33.98 -5.38 -8.01
CA ALA A 23 -34.67 -4.31 -7.31
C ALA A 23 -35.95 -3.91 -8.10
N PRO A 24 -37.09 -3.69 -7.43
CA PRO A 24 -38.33 -3.32 -8.10
C PRO A 24 -38.27 -1.90 -8.67
N VAL A 25 -39.06 -1.62 -9.70
CA VAL A 25 -39.39 -0.23 -10.06
C VAL A 25 -40.31 0.39 -8.99
N LYS A 26 -40.54 1.71 -9.06
CA LYS A 26 -41.58 2.37 -8.25
C LYS A 26 -42.93 1.67 -8.48
N TYR A 27 -43.64 1.35 -7.40
CA TYR A 27 -44.91 0.62 -7.47
C TYR A 27 -45.90 1.15 -6.45
N VAL A 28 -47.17 0.79 -6.60
CA VAL A 28 -48.23 1.12 -5.63
C VAL A 28 -48.48 -0.11 -4.75
N ASN A 29 -48.40 0.04 -3.42
CA ASN A 29 -48.70 -1.06 -2.51
C ASN A 29 -50.21 -1.31 -2.37
N GLY A 30 -50.60 -2.38 -1.67
CA GLY A 30 -52.02 -2.72 -1.44
C GLY A 30 -52.85 -1.63 -0.72
N ASN A 31 -52.21 -0.61 -0.13
CA ASN A 31 -52.87 0.51 0.53
C ASN A 31 -52.91 1.78 -0.35
N GLY A 32 -52.64 1.67 -1.65
CA GLY A 32 -52.65 2.81 -2.59
C GLY A 32 -51.44 3.74 -2.48
N LYS A 33 -50.46 3.46 -1.61
CA LYS A 33 -49.27 4.32 -1.44
C LYS A 33 -48.21 4.00 -2.49
N VAL A 34 -47.73 5.02 -3.19
CA VAL A 34 -46.55 4.93 -4.06
C VAL A 34 -45.31 4.66 -3.20
N ILE A 35 -44.62 3.55 -3.48
CA ILE A 35 -43.36 3.18 -2.87
C ILE A 35 -42.24 3.43 -3.88
N ASN A 36 -41.30 4.30 -3.50
CA ASN A 36 -40.11 4.64 -4.27
C ASN A 36 -38.92 4.66 -3.30
N ASN A 37 -38.04 3.65 -3.35
CA ASN A 37 -36.85 3.59 -2.50
C ASN A 37 -35.65 4.15 -3.27
N ALA A 38 -34.93 5.10 -2.68
CA ALA A 38 -33.82 5.80 -3.32
C ALA A 38 -32.66 4.90 -3.78
N GLY A 39 -32.54 3.67 -3.25
CA GLY A 39 -31.53 2.70 -3.68
C GLY A 39 -31.91 1.86 -4.91
N TRP A 40 -33.18 1.74 -5.27
CA TRP A 40 -33.57 0.91 -6.42
C TRP A 40 -33.10 1.47 -7.77
N PRO A 41 -33.17 2.79 -8.02
CA PRO A 41 -32.59 3.38 -9.23
C PRO A 41 -31.09 3.12 -9.40
N GLN A 42 -30.34 2.92 -8.31
CA GLN A 42 -28.89 2.66 -8.38
C GLN A 42 -28.58 1.28 -8.99
N LEU A 43 -29.46 0.28 -8.79
CA LEU A 43 -29.28 -1.01 -9.46
C LEU A 43 -29.54 -0.89 -10.97
N ALA A 44 -30.40 0.03 -11.39
CA ALA A 44 -30.74 0.26 -12.80
C ALA A 44 -29.59 0.90 -13.61
N THR A 45 -28.57 1.45 -12.95
CA THR A 45 -27.42 2.10 -13.60
C THR A 45 -26.17 1.22 -13.67
N MET A 46 -26.27 -0.05 -13.25
CA MET A 46 -25.17 -1.01 -13.39
C MET A 46 -24.93 -1.37 -14.86
N GLU A 47 -23.68 -1.25 -15.30
CA GLU A 47 -23.18 -1.62 -16.63
C GLU A 47 -22.33 -2.89 -16.55
N GLU A 48 -22.09 -3.56 -17.69
CA GLU A 48 -21.18 -4.71 -17.76
C GLU A 48 -19.81 -4.41 -17.15
N GLY A 49 -19.32 -5.32 -16.30
CA GLY A 49 -18.07 -5.19 -15.57
C GLY A 49 -18.16 -4.43 -14.24
N ASP A 50 -19.26 -3.74 -13.92
CA ASP A 50 -19.45 -3.03 -12.64
C ASP A 50 -19.34 -3.95 -11.42
N LEU A 51 -18.80 -3.41 -10.31
CA LEU A 51 -18.48 -4.18 -9.10
C LEU A 51 -19.44 -3.86 -7.95
N ALA A 52 -19.99 -4.89 -7.32
CA ALA A 52 -20.82 -4.83 -6.12
C ALA A 52 -20.16 -5.52 -4.92
N PHE A 53 -19.98 -4.78 -3.82
CA PHE A 53 -19.65 -5.34 -2.51
C PHE A 53 -20.94 -5.90 -1.89
N LEU A 54 -21.01 -7.22 -1.70
CA LEU A 54 -22.23 -7.88 -1.26
C LEU A 54 -22.24 -7.99 0.27
N ILE A 55 -23.15 -7.24 0.90
CA ILE A 55 -23.25 -7.13 2.35
C ILE A 55 -24.38 -8.03 2.88
N LYS A 56 -24.05 -8.88 3.84
CA LYS A 56 -25.02 -9.63 4.66
C LYS A 56 -24.65 -9.44 6.13
N ASP A 57 -25.60 -9.00 6.95
CA ASP A 57 -25.43 -8.87 8.41
C ASP A 57 -24.18 -8.05 8.83
N GLY A 58 -23.81 -7.06 8.02
CA GLY A 58 -22.64 -6.19 8.22
C GLY A 58 -21.31 -6.76 7.68
N LEU A 59 -21.29 -7.99 7.16
CA LEU A 59 -20.15 -8.63 6.53
C LEU A 59 -20.12 -8.38 5.02
N ILE A 60 -18.96 -7.99 4.47
CA ILE A 60 -18.62 -8.18 3.06
C ILE A 60 -17.92 -9.54 2.96
N GLY A 61 -18.61 -10.56 2.46
CA GLY A 61 -18.03 -11.89 2.22
C GLY A 61 -17.78 -12.20 0.74
N GLN A 62 -18.33 -11.41 -0.18
CA GLN A 62 -18.35 -11.70 -1.61
C GLN A 62 -18.36 -10.42 -2.45
N LEU A 63 -17.76 -10.50 -3.63
CA LEU A 63 -17.86 -9.49 -4.68
C LEU A 63 -18.72 -10.04 -5.82
N GLY A 64 -19.69 -9.24 -6.27
CA GLY A 64 -20.45 -9.48 -7.49
C GLY A 64 -19.93 -8.61 -8.63
N PHE A 65 -19.71 -9.18 -9.81
CA PHE A 65 -19.36 -8.42 -11.02
C PHE A 65 -20.50 -8.53 -12.02
N ALA A 66 -21.02 -7.41 -12.51
CA ALA A 66 -22.07 -7.39 -13.52
C ALA A 66 -21.60 -8.10 -14.80
N ALA A 67 -22.33 -9.16 -15.18
CA ALA A 67 -22.04 -9.96 -16.37
C ALA A 67 -22.62 -9.35 -17.66
N LYS A 68 -23.46 -8.31 -17.52
CA LYS A 68 -24.03 -7.44 -18.56
C LYS A 68 -24.76 -6.27 -17.88
N ASP A 69 -25.17 -5.30 -18.67
CA ASP A 69 -25.98 -4.16 -18.23
C ASP A 69 -27.29 -4.55 -17.51
N ALA A 70 -27.74 -3.69 -16.61
CA ALA A 70 -29.03 -3.80 -15.93
C ALA A 70 -30.19 -3.74 -16.94
N TYR A 71 -31.15 -4.66 -16.80
CA TYR A 71 -32.29 -4.77 -17.72
C TYR A 71 -33.61 -4.96 -16.98
N MET A 72 -34.71 -4.51 -17.59
CA MET A 72 -36.05 -4.72 -17.05
C MET A 72 -36.41 -6.21 -17.06
N ALA A 73 -36.89 -6.70 -15.91
CA ALA A 73 -37.28 -8.09 -15.72
C ALA A 73 -38.45 -8.20 -14.71
N PRO A 74 -39.34 -9.19 -14.88
CA PRO A 74 -40.38 -9.48 -13.91
C PRO A 74 -39.76 -9.90 -12.55
N ARG A 75 -40.54 -9.76 -11.48
CA ARG A 75 -40.14 -10.20 -10.14
C ARG A 75 -39.72 -11.67 -10.13
N PRO A 76 -38.60 -12.03 -9.48
CA PRO A 76 -38.17 -13.42 -9.37
C PRO A 76 -39.23 -14.36 -8.77
N PRO A 77 -39.40 -15.57 -9.34
CA PRO A 77 -40.29 -16.59 -8.79
C PRO A 77 -39.79 -17.06 -7.42
N GLY A 78 -40.72 -17.18 -6.45
CA GLY A 78 -40.43 -17.60 -5.08
C GLY A 78 -40.35 -16.48 -4.04
N ARG A 79 -40.23 -15.20 -4.42
CA ARG A 79 -40.30 -14.07 -3.46
C ARG A 79 -41.74 -13.85 -2.95
N ALA A 80 -42.12 -14.55 -1.87
CA ALA A 80 -43.49 -14.52 -1.32
C ALA A 80 -43.86 -13.21 -0.60
N PHE A 81 -42.91 -12.52 0.03
CA PHE A 81 -43.14 -11.34 0.87
C PHE A 81 -43.45 -10.04 0.10
N ASP A 82 -43.55 -10.11 -1.23
CA ASP A 82 -43.39 -8.94 -2.12
C ASP A 82 -44.33 -8.96 -3.35
N ALA A 83 -45.49 -9.64 -3.23
CA ALA A 83 -46.40 -9.93 -4.36
C ALA A 83 -46.86 -8.71 -5.18
N TRP A 84 -46.92 -7.52 -4.58
CA TRP A 84 -47.31 -6.26 -5.22
C TRP A 84 -46.29 -5.72 -6.25
N LYS A 85 -45.05 -6.20 -6.19
CA LYS A 85 -43.97 -5.81 -7.10
C LYS A 85 -44.03 -6.70 -8.34
N LYS A 86 -44.45 -6.13 -9.48
CA LYS A 86 -44.55 -6.86 -10.76
C LYS A 86 -43.22 -6.87 -11.50
N ASP A 87 -42.65 -5.68 -11.72
CA ASP A 87 -41.45 -5.47 -12.53
C ASP A 87 -40.32 -4.80 -11.75
N GLY A 88 -39.10 -4.94 -12.26
CA GLY A 88 -37.89 -4.39 -11.65
C GLY A 88 -36.69 -4.46 -12.58
N TYR A 89 -35.57 -3.94 -12.10
CA TYR A 89 -34.28 -4.08 -12.75
C TYR A 89 -33.57 -5.33 -12.25
N ARG A 90 -33.05 -6.13 -13.18
CA ARG A 90 -32.20 -7.29 -12.93
C ARG A 90 -30.78 -7.01 -13.43
N VAL A 91 -29.80 -7.46 -12.66
CA VAL A 91 -28.39 -7.52 -13.07
C VAL A 91 -27.94 -8.96 -12.87
N ASP A 92 -27.55 -9.64 -13.94
CA ASP A 92 -26.91 -10.95 -13.82
C ASP A 92 -25.45 -10.72 -13.43
N ILE A 93 -24.93 -11.49 -12.48
CA ILE A 93 -23.60 -11.28 -11.90
C ILE A 93 -22.76 -12.56 -11.87
N THR A 94 -21.43 -12.42 -11.97
CA THR A 94 -20.50 -13.46 -11.51
C THR A 94 -20.11 -13.18 -10.06
N LEU A 95 -19.85 -14.23 -9.27
CA LEU A 95 -19.50 -14.12 -7.86
C LEU A 95 -18.04 -14.53 -7.62
N LYS A 96 -17.30 -13.68 -6.89
CA LYS A 96 -16.01 -14.02 -6.29
C LYS A 96 -16.17 -14.05 -4.77
N ASN A 97 -15.96 -15.22 -4.18
CA ASN A 97 -15.90 -15.36 -2.72
C ASN A 97 -14.60 -14.76 -2.19
N LEU A 98 -14.68 -14.14 -1.01
CA LEU A 98 -13.50 -13.78 -0.22
C LEU A 98 -13.11 -14.98 0.65
N ALA A 99 -11.81 -15.21 0.82
CA ALA A 99 -11.28 -16.23 1.73
C ALA A 99 -11.52 -15.81 3.19
N THR A 100 -11.28 -14.52 3.48
CA THR A 100 -11.59 -13.87 4.75
C THR A 100 -12.65 -12.80 4.53
N PRO A 101 -13.91 -13.02 4.94
CA PRO A 101 -14.92 -11.96 4.99
C PRO A 101 -14.49 -10.82 5.92
N ILE A 102 -14.80 -9.58 5.57
CA ILE A 102 -14.52 -8.41 6.41
C ILE A 102 -15.81 -7.84 7.02
N TYR A 103 -15.75 -7.43 8.28
CA TYR A 103 -16.86 -6.74 8.94
C TYR A 103 -16.77 -5.24 8.68
N PHE A 104 -17.79 -4.66 8.04
CA PHE A 104 -17.79 -3.24 7.69
C PHE A 104 -17.75 -2.33 8.93
N LYS A 105 -18.33 -2.81 10.05
CA LYS A 105 -18.29 -2.13 11.36
C LYS A 105 -16.88 -1.83 11.86
N ASP A 106 -15.85 -2.56 11.43
CA ASP A 106 -14.48 -2.40 11.93
C ASP A 106 -13.81 -1.13 11.37
N PHE A 107 -14.42 -0.51 10.35
CA PHE A 107 -13.96 0.74 9.71
C PHE A 107 -15.12 1.69 9.36
N ILE A 108 -16.29 1.52 10.02
CA ILE A 108 -17.52 2.26 9.67
C ILE A 108 -17.40 3.77 9.91
N ASP A 109 -16.75 4.19 10.99
CA ASP A 109 -16.53 5.61 11.31
C ASP A 109 -15.57 6.26 10.28
N LEU A 110 -14.49 5.54 9.93
CA LEU A 110 -13.54 6.01 8.91
C LEU A 110 -14.20 6.12 7.52
N PHE A 111 -15.08 5.18 7.17
CA PHE A 111 -15.86 5.26 5.94
C PHE A 111 -16.89 6.38 5.99
N HIS A 112 -17.52 6.60 7.14
CA HIS A 112 -18.46 7.69 7.35
C HIS A 112 -17.81 9.05 7.06
N ASP A 113 -16.67 9.31 7.70
CA ASP A 113 -16.04 10.63 7.69
C ASP A 113 -15.33 10.95 6.37
N GLN A 114 -14.84 9.95 5.63
CA GLN A 114 -14.08 10.16 4.39
C GLN A 114 -14.87 9.93 3.10
N TYR A 115 -15.88 9.05 3.10
CA TYR A 115 -16.47 8.54 1.86
C TYR A 115 -17.99 8.56 1.78
N ASN A 116 -18.70 8.62 2.91
CA ASN A 116 -20.16 8.50 2.94
C ASN A 116 -20.87 9.69 2.25
N GLU A 117 -20.26 10.88 2.23
CA GLU A 117 -20.79 12.02 1.44
C GLU A 117 -20.80 11.74 -0.07
N THR A 118 -19.89 10.89 -0.55
CA THR A 118 -19.78 10.48 -1.97
C THR A 118 -20.59 9.23 -2.31
N SER A 119 -21.45 8.77 -1.39
CA SER A 119 -22.31 7.60 -1.56
C SER A 119 -23.75 8.00 -1.90
N GLU A 120 -24.32 7.41 -2.94
CA GLU A 120 -25.62 7.76 -3.51
C GLU A 120 -26.60 6.56 -3.46
N PRO A 121 -27.65 6.60 -2.61
CA PRO A 121 -27.77 7.47 -1.44
C PRO A 121 -26.74 7.10 -0.36
N ARG A 122 -26.65 7.88 0.72
CA ARG A 122 -25.70 7.63 1.83
C ARG A 122 -25.81 6.19 2.36
N LEU A 123 -24.67 5.53 2.52
CA LEU A 123 -24.57 4.14 3.00
C LEU A 123 -24.72 4.08 4.53
N ILE A 124 -24.26 5.13 5.21
CA ILE A 124 -24.30 5.31 6.66
C ILE A 124 -25.17 6.54 6.95
N SER A 125 -26.02 6.44 7.95
CA SER A 125 -26.83 7.55 8.45
C SER A 125 -26.00 8.52 9.30
N GLU A 126 -26.53 9.72 9.56
CA GLU A 126 -25.91 10.72 10.44
C GLU A 126 -25.67 10.24 11.88
N LYS A 127 -26.24 9.08 12.26
CA LYS A 127 -26.05 8.43 13.56
C LYS A 127 -24.96 7.34 13.53
N GLY A 128 -24.12 7.30 12.51
CA GLY A 128 -23.03 6.31 12.36
C GLY A 128 -23.48 4.88 12.03
N VAL A 129 -24.79 4.62 11.85
CA VAL A 129 -25.33 3.29 11.54
C VAL A 129 -25.76 3.16 10.08
N PHE A 130 -25.60 1.96 9.51
CA PHE A 130 -26.03 1.62 8.15
C PHE A 130 -27.48 2.05 7.83
N THR A 131 -27.69 2.60 6.63
CA THR A 131 -29.05 2.90 6.13
C THR A 131 -29.75 1.63 5.64
N GLU A 132 -31.09 1.56 5.72
CA GLU A 132 -31.89 0.43 5.20
C GLU A 132 -32.03 0.42 3.66
N THR A 133 -31.12 1.10 2.96
CA THR A 133 -31.05 1.11 1.50
C THR A 133 -30.56 -0.24 0.99
N TYR A 134 -31.20 -0.76 -0.07
CA TYR A 134 -30.82 -2.03 -0.71
C TYR A 134 -29.53 -1.95 -1.53
N SER A 135 -29.37 -0.87 -2.31
CA SER A 135 -28.21 -0.62 -3.17
C SER A 135 -27.80 0.84 -3.06
N ASN A 136 -26.51 1.07 -2.87
CA ASN A 136 -25.88 2.37 -2.77
C ASN A 136 -24.74 2.40 -3.80
N ARG A 137 -24.74 3.36 -4.72
CA ARG A 137 -23.58 3.64 -5.55
C ARG A 137 -22.53 4.33 -4.68
N ILE A 138 -21.27 3.93 -4.79
CA ILE A 138 -20.16 4.50 -4.02
C ILE A 138 -19.06 5.02 -4.96
N SER A 139 -18.27 5.98 -4.48
CA SER A 139 -17.14 6.52 -5.24
C SER A 139 -16.04 5.48 -5.48
N THR A 140 -15.18 5.77 -6.45
CA THR A 140 -13.98 4.97 -6.73
C THR A 140 -13.05 4.90 -5.51
N GLU A 141 -13.00 5.97 -4.73
CA GLU A 141 -12.16 6.14 -3.55
C GLU A 141 -12.70 5.28 -2.40
N ALA A 142 -14.02 5.33 -2.17
CA ALA A 142 -14.72 4.42 -1.25
C ALA A 142 -14.50 2.94 -1.61
N ALA A 143 -14.54 2.61 -2.91
CA ALA A 143 -14.35 1.25 -3.37
C ALA A 143 -12.89 0.77 -3.25
N LYS A 144 -11.91 1.62 -3.57
CA LYS A 144 -10.47 1.33 -3.34
C LYS A 144 -10.21 1.05 -1.86
N PHE A 145 -10.79 1.85 -0.97
CA PHE A 145 -10.70 1.68 0.48
C PHE A 145 -11.26 0.32 0.94
N LEU A 146 -12.45 -0.06 0.47
CA LEU A 146 -13.00 -1.39 0.79
C LEU A 146 -12.14 -2.53 0.22
N LEU A 147 -11.59 -2.36 -0.99
CA LEU A 147 -10.70 -3.35 -1.60
C LEU A 147 -9.36 -3.50 -0.88
N SER A 148 -8.80 -2.45 -0.27
CA SER A 148 -7.57 -2.56 0.54
C SER A 148 -7.82 -3.38 1.81
N HIS A 149 -8.90 -3.11 2.53
CA HIS A 149 -9.29 -3.85 3.74
C HIS A 149 -9.57 -5.34 3.44
N ILE A 150 -10.20 -5.62 2.28
CA ILE A 150 -10.33 -6.99 1.76
C ILE A 150 -8.95 -7.60 1.53
N HIS A 151 -8.07 -6.93 0.80
CA HIS A 151 -6.73 -7.44 0.47
C HIS A 151 -5.89 -7.74 1.71
N GLU A 152 -5.87 -6.82 2.68
CA GLU A 152 -5.19 -6.99 3.97
C GLU A 152 -5.71 -8.20 4.75
N SER A 153 -7.04 -8.34 4.86
CA SER A 153 -7.67 -9.43 5.62
C SER A 153 -7.54 -10.80 4.93
N ASN A 154 -7.46 -10.84 3.60
CA ASN A 154 -7.38 -12.07 2.81
C ASN A 154 -5.93 -12.56 2.60
N ASN A 155 -4.92 -11.79 3.03
CA ASN A 155 -3.50 -12.11 2.87
C ASN A 155 -2.85 -12.79 4.09
N GLN A 156 -3.61 -13.19 5.12
CA GLN A 156 -3.03 -13.87 6.28
C GLN A 156 -2.61 -15.32 6.00
N ASP A 157 -3.07 -15.94 4.90
CA ASP A 157 -2.57 -17.23 4.44
C ASP A 157 -2.11 -17.19 2.97
N SER A 158 -0.85 -17.60 2.78
CA SER A 158 -0.17 -17.90 1.51
C SER A 158 0.15 -16.75 0.52
N ILE A 159 1.47 -16.60 0.30
CA ILE A 159 2.08 -15.88 -0.82
C ILE A 159 1.70 -16.58 -2.15
N VAL A 160 0.74 -16.06 -2.92
CA VAL A 160 0.71 -16.01 -4.42
C VAL A 160 -0.42 -15.06 -4.85
N PHE A 161 -0.13 -14.04 -5.67
CA PHE A 161 -1.16 -13.43 -6.53
C PHE A 161 -0.95 -13.83 -7.99
N ALA A 162 -2.06 -14.21 -8.62
CA ALA A 162 -2.23 -14.25 -10.08
C ALA A 162 -3.38 -13.31 -10.45
N GLU A 163 -3.31 -12.75 -11.65
CA GLU A 163 -4.15 -11.67 -12.19
C GLU A 163 -5.61 -12.16 -12.47
N SER A 164 -6.62 -11.39 -12.91
CA SER A 164 -6.64 -10.15 -13.71
C SER A 164 -8.05 -9.51 -13.75
N ARG A 165 -8.13 -8.33 -14.42
CA ARG A 165 -9.30 -7.66 -15.06
C ARG A 165 -10.16 -6.69 -14.24
N ILE A 166 -9.82 -5.40 -14.35
CA ILE A 166 -10.77 -4.27 -14.44
C ILE A 166 -10.33 -3.39 -15.62
N ASP A 167 -11.29 -2.94 -16.44
CA ASP A 167 -11.02 -2.10 -17.61
C ASP A 167 -11.31 -0.61 -17.37
N SER A 168 -10.22 0.11 -17.61
CA SER A 168 -9.86 1.52 -17.80
C SER A 168 -10.90 2.64 -17.98
N LYS A 169 -10.46 3.81 -17.47
CA LYS A 169 -10.46 5.19 -18.07
C LYS A 169 -10.07 6.17 -16.95
N PHE A 170 -9.01 6.99 -16.95
CA PHE A 170 -7.74 7.13 -17.70
C PHE A 170 -6.86 8.14 -16.87
N PRO A 171 -5.52 8.28 -17.04
CA PRO A 171 -4.55 7.46 -17.75
C PRO A 171 -3.23 7.19 -16.96
N TYR A 172 -3.28 6.81 -15.68
CA TYR A 172 -2.09 6.31 -14.96
C TYR A 172 -2.17 4.80 -14.77
N SER A 173 -1.93 4.09 -15.88
CA SER A 173 -1.67 2.65 -15.86
C SER A 173 -0.19 2.42 -15.56
N ALA A 174 0.20 2.59 -14.30
CA ALA A 174 1.23 1.71 -13.75
C ALA A 174 0.81 0.29 -14.18
N GLY A 175 1.59 -0.33 -15.08
CA GLY A 175 1.24 -1.67 -15.56
C GLY A 175 1.13 -2.59 -14.34
N TYR A 176 0.28 -3.61 -14.35
CA TYR A 176 0.14 -4.55 -13.22
C TYR A 176 1.50 -5.13 -12.75
N SER A 177 2.52 -5.06 -13.61
CA SER A 177 3.90 -5.42 -13.34
C SER A 177 4.84 -4.29 -12.85
N TRP A 178 4.55 -3.00 -12.98
CA TRP A 178 5.45 -1.90 -12.55
C TRP A 178 4.98 -1.19 -11.28
N GLU A 179 5.91 -0.85 -10.38
CA GLU A 179 5.62 -0.19 -9.10
C GLU A 179 6.80 0.65 -8.58
N ILE A 180 6.61 1.95 -8.35
CA ILE A 180 7.59 2.79 -7.64
C ILE A 180 7.49 2.50 -6.14
N LYS A 181 8.61 2.15 -5.51
CA LYS A 181 8.70 1.80 -4.08
C LYS A 181 9.25 2.95 -3.22
N SER A 182 10.11 3.78 -3.79
CA SER A 182 10.64 5.01 -3.19
C SER A 182 11.11 5.97 -4.29
N SER A 183 11.54 7.18 -3.93
CA SER A 183 12.21 8.11 -4.86
C SER A 183 13.49 7.54 -5.50
N ALA A 184 14.09 6.51 -4.87
CA ALA A 184 15.32 5.86 -5.31
C ALA A 184 15.09 4.41 -5.79
N THR A 185 13.90 3.82 -5.67
CA THR A 185 13.68 2.41 -5.94
C THR A 185 12.37 2.15 -6.70
N CYS A 186 12.46 1.40 -7.79
CA CYS A 186 11.34 0.97 -8.62
C CYS A 186 11.40 -0.55 -8.83
N ARG A 187 10.25 -1.20 -8.94
CA ARG A 187 10.11 -2.65 -9.11
C ARG A 187 9.36 -2.97 -10.40
N LYS A 188 9.81 -4.01 -11.09
CA LYS A 188 9.14 -4.63 -12.23
C LYS A 188 8.97 -6.12 -12.01
N LEU A 189 7.73 -6.61 -11.95
CA LEU A 189 7.41 -8.02 -12.07
C LEU A 189 7.73 -8.52 -13.50
N CYS A 190 8.36 -9.68 -13.61
CA CYS A 190 8.56 -10.38 -14.86
C CYS A 190 7.21 -10.76 -15.48
N ASP A 191 6.98 -10.30 -16.70
CA ASP A 191 5.87 -10.66 -17.57
C ASP A 191 6.41 -11.24 -18.89
N LYS A 192 5.52 -11.64 -19.80
CA LYS A 192 5.91 -12.36 -21.01
C LYS A 192 6.96 -11.62 -21.85
N THR A 193 6.83 -10.31 -22.05
CA THR A 193 7.76 -9.56 -22.91
C THR A 193 9.19 -9.52 -22.34
N ILE A 194 9.34 -9.53 -21.01
CA ILE A 194 10.66 -9.64 -20.38
C ILE A 194 11.28 -11.00 -20.64
N LEU A 195 10.48 -12.07 -20.60
CA LEU A 195 10.97 -13.45 -20.71
C LEU A 195 11.14 -13.93 -22.16
N SER A 196 10.36 -13.41 -23.12
CA SER A 196 10.44 -13.77 -24.55
C SER A 196 11.22 -12.76 -25.39
N ASP A 197 11.04 -11.47 -25.12
CA ASP A 197 11.51 -10.39 -26.00
C ASP A 197 12.71 -9.63 -25.41
N LEU A 198 13.06 -9.93 -24.14
CA LEU A 198 14.06 -9.22 -23.34
C LEU A 198 13.79 -7.70 -23.27
N GLU A 199 12.51 -7.32 -23.34
CA GLU A 199 12.04 -5.94 -23.40
C GLU A 199 10.88 -5.70 -22.42
N THR A 200 10.72 -4.44 -22.02
CA THR A 200 9.60 -4.06 -21.17
C THR A 200 9.03 -2.68 -21.48
N GLY A 201 7.72 -2.53 -21.27
CA GLY A 201 7.02 -1.26 -21.45
C GLY A 201 6.96 -0.48 -20.14
N ILE A 202 7.66 0.65 -20.03
CA ILE A 202 7.56 1.59 -18.92
C ILE A 202 6.33 2.51 -19.15
N PRO A 203 5.42 2.63 -18.17
CA PRO A 203 4.30 3.58 -18.20
C PRO A 203 4.75 5.04 -18.35
N LYS A 204 3.96 5.87 -19.03
CA LYS A 204 4.31 7.28 -19.31
C LYS A 204 4.57 8.07 -18.02
N ASP A 205 3.80 7.76 -17.00
CA ASP A 205 3.75 8.32 -15.65
C ASP A 205 4.90 7.87 -14.74
N MET A 206 5.63 6.84 -15.14
CA MET A 206 6.81 6.37 -14.41
C MET A 206 8.12 6.84 -15.04
N ILE A 207 8.09 7.54 -16.19
CA ILE A 207 9.31 7.90 -16.91
C ILE A 207 10.22 8.86 -16.14
N GLU A 208 9.66 9.74 -15.31
CA GLU A 208 10.42 10.68 -14.48
C GLU A 208 11.26 9.98 -13.39
N PHE A 209 10.99 8.70 -13.12
CA PHE A 209 11.90 7.88 -12.34
C PHE A 209 13.20 7.57 -13.11
N PHE A 210 13.11 7.39 -14.43
CA PHE A 210 14.20 6.90 -15.29
C PHE A 210 14.96 8.00 -16.04
N LEU A 211 14.29 9.09 -16.41
CA LEU A 211 14.83 10.21 -17.17
C LEU A 211 14.50 11.55 -16.51
N GLU A 212 15.42 12.51 -16.58
CA GLU A 212 15.18 13.89 -16.11
C GLU A 212 14.10 14.63 -16.91
N LYS A 213 13.92 14.25 -18.18
CA LYS A 213 12.92 14.81 -19.09
C LYS A 213 12.25 13.69 -19.89
N PRO A 214 10.92 13.68 -20.04
CA PRO A 214 10.22 12.81 -20.97
C PRO A 214 10.70 13.03 -22.41
N LEU A 215 10.84 11.96 -23.19
CA LEU A 215 11.22 12.02 -24.60
C LEU A 215 10.01 12.40 -25.47
N ASP A 216 10.27 12.88 -26.69
CA ASP A 216 9.27 13.07 -27.74
C ASP A 216 8.90 11.75 -28.45
N GLU A 217 7.79 11.75 -29.20
CA GLU A 217 7.29 10.52 -29.80
C GLU A 217 8.23 9.98 -30.88
N GLY A 218 8.66 8.72 -30.74
CA GLY A 218 9.62 8.10 -31.64
C GLY A 218 11.09 8.37 -31.29
N GLU A 219 11.36 9.29 -30.35
CA GLU A 219 12.71 9.57 -29.84
C GLU A 219 13.25 8.40 -29.00
N SER A 220 14.57 8.22 -29.04
CA SER A 220 15.34 7.24 -28.28
C SER A 220 16.34 7.95 -27.37
N ASN A 221 16.55 7.39 -26.19
CA ASN A 221 17.61 7.73 -25.25
C ASN A 221 18.08 6.42 -24.59
N GLU A 222 18.81 6.49 -23.49
CA GLU A 222 19.28 5.33 -22.72
C GLU A 222 19.09 5.57 -21.21
N ILE A 223 19.02 4.47 -20.45
CA ILE A 223 19.30 4.53 -19.00
C ILE A 223 20.66 3.87 -18.75
N ARG A 224 21.46 4.48 -17.90
CA ARG A 224 22.77 3.95 -17.52
C ARG A 224 22.60 3.07 -16.30
N ILE A 225 23.19 1.88 -16.32
CA ILE A 225 23.15 0.94 -15.19
C ILE A 225 24.57 0.51 -14.80
N LEU A 226 24.76 0.11 -13.54
CA LEU A 226 26.02 -0.47 -13.05
C LEU A 226 25.77 -1.93 -12.66
N LEU A 227 26.48 -2.86 -13.33
CA LEU A 227 26.49 -4.28 -13.00
C LEU A 227 27.94 -4.76 -13.00
N ASN A 228 28.33 -5.51 -11.96
CA ASN A 228 29.69 -6.07 -11.82
C ASN A 228 30.84 -5.05 -11.99
N GLU A 229 30.61 -3.81 -11.57
CA GLU A 229 31.54 -2.66 -11.70
C GLU A 229 31.72 -2.14 -13.15
N GLU A 230 30.97 -2.67 -14.12
CA GLU A 230 30.84 -2.16 -15.50
C GLU A 230 29.58 -1.29 -15.65
N GLN A 231 29.68 -0.21 -16.42
CA GLN A 231 28.56 0.68 -16.74
C GLN A 231 27.99 0.36 -18.12
N ILE A 232 26.71 -0.01 -18.17
CA ILE A 232 26.03 -0.47 -19.39
C ILE A 232 24.91 0.53 -19.72
N ALA A 233 24.79 0.90 -20.99
CA ALA A 233 23.69 1.71 -21.50
C ALA A 233 22.56 0.79 -21.99
N LEU A 234 21.35 0.97 -21.46
CA LEU A 234 20.16 0.24 -21.87
C LEU A 234 19.28 1.11 -22.77
N PRO A 235 19.01 0.71 -24.03
CA PRO A 235 18.17 1.48 -24.96
C PRO A 235 16.76 1.71 -24.43
N LEU A 236 16.29 2.95 -24.50
CA LEU A 236 14.98 3.40 -24.05
C LEU A 236 14.30 4.26 -25.12
N LYS A 237 13.19 3.77 -25.72
CA LYS A 237 12.49 4.46 -26.81
C LYS A 237 11.05 4.82 -26.46
N ARG A 238 10.58 6.03 -26.78
CA ARG A 238 9.16 6.37 -26.66
C ARG A 238 8.37 5.83 -27.86
N LYS A 239 7.45 4.89 -27.62
CA LYS A 239 6.55 4.34 -28.65
C LYS A 239 5.32 5.25 -28.84
N GLN A 240 4.72 5.20 -30.03
CA GLN A 240 3.52 5.98 -30.39
C GLN A 240 2.29 5.67 -29.50
N SER A 241 2.28 4.49 -28.87
CA SER A 241 1.30 4.10 -27.86
C SER A 241 1.41 4.87 -26.53
N GLY A 242 2.33 5.83 -26.42
CA GLY A 242 2.57 6.62 -25.22
C GLY A 242 3.41 5.93 -24.13
N ARG A 243 3.67 4.62 -24.27
CA ARG A 243 4.60 3.88 -23.39
C ARG A 243 6.03 4.05 -23.86
N TYR A 244 6.95 4.01 -22.91
CA TYR A 244 8.38 3.86 -23.20
C TYR A 244 8.74 2.39 -23.24
N ASN A 245 9.77 2.05 -24.00
CA ASN A 245 10.22 0.69 -24.22
C ASN A 245 11.68 0.60 -23.84
N LEU A 246 11.95 -0.10 -22.74
CA LEU A 246 13.28 -0.37 -22.23
C LEU A 246 13.72 -1.76 -22.72
N ARG A 247 14.91 -1.84 -23.31
CA ARG A 247 15.56 -3.10 -23.67
C ARG A 247 16.48 -3.58 -22.54
N LEU A 248 16.46 -4.88 -22.29
CA LEU A 248 17.23 -5.57 -21.24
C LEU A 248 18.12 -6.68 -21.83
N ALA A 249 18.17 -6.81 -23.16
CA ALA A 249 18.87 -7.89 -23.85
C ALA A 249 20.37 -7.89 -23.55
N GLU A 250 20.94 -6.69 -23.46
CA GLU A 250 22.35 -6.41 -23.18
C GLU A 250 22.81 -6.90 -21.79
N ILE A 251 21.89 -7.21 -20.88
CA ILE A 251 22.16 -7.65 -19.49
C ILE A 251 21.44 -8.92 -19.07
N ALA A 252 20.73 -9.58 -20.00
CA ALA A 252 19.83 -10.69 -19.67
C ALA A 252 20.54 -11.79 -18.86
N ASP A 253 21.77 -12.16 -19.25
CA ASP A 253 22.57 -13.15 -18.52
C ASP A 253 23.07 -12.62 -17.17
N GLN A 254 23.52 -11.36 -17.12
CA GLN A 254 24.06 -10.74 -15.89
C GLN A 254 23.05 -10.66 -14.75
N ILE A 255 21.75 -10.52 -15.06
CA ILE A 255 20.66 -10.47 -14.07
C ILE A 255 19.89 -11.79 -13.93
N ASN A 256 20.35 -12.88 -14.55
CA ASN A 256 19.70 -14.19 -14.63
C ASN A 256 18.28 -14.16 -15.25
N LEU A 257 18.00 -13.22 -16.16
CA LEU A 257 16.68 -12.91 -16.69
C LEU A 257 15.96 -14.13 -17.29
N THR A 258 16.71 -14.96 -18.01
CA THR A 258 16.26 -16.22 -18.65
C THR A 258 15.88 -17.32 -17.65
N ASN A 259 16.34 -17.23 -16.40
CA ASN A 259 16.02 -18.17 -15.33
C ASN A 259 14.79 -17.75 -14.50
N LEU A 260 14.35 -16.49 -14.61
CA LEU A 260 13.21 -15.95 -13.87
C LEU A 260 11.87 -16.47 -14.40
N SER A 261 10.87 -16.49 -13.52
CA SER A 261 9.49 -16.86 -13.82
C SER A 261 8.57 -15.64 -13.84
N ILE A 262 7.37 -15.78 -14.41
CA ILE A 262 6.34 -14.73 -14.31
C ILE A 262 6.06 -14.42 -12.83
N ASN A 263 5.98 -13.14 -12.50
CA ASN A 263 5.86 -12.57 -11.14
C ASN A 263 7.11 -12.67 -10.23
N ASP A 264 8.24 -13.18 -10.70
CA ASP A 264 9.54 -12.82 -10.11
C ASP A 264 9.80 -11.31 -10.32
N SER A 265 10.66 -10.67 -9.53
CA SER A 265 10.84 -9.22 -9.56
C SER A 265 12.24 -8.80 -10.02
N ILE A 266 12.31 -7.83 -10.92
CA ILE A 266 13.48 -7.00 -11.20
C ILE A 266 13.34 -5.70 -10.40
N TRP A 267 14.41 -5.27 -9.76
CA TRP A 267 14.46 -4.05 -8.95
C TRP A 267 15.48 -3.09 -9.56
N PHE A 268 15.08 -1.84 -9.71
CA PHE A 268 15.89 -0.72 -10.21
C PHE A 268 16.11 0.25 -9.05
N GLU A 269 17.36 0.39 -8.59
CA GLU A 269 17.75 1.27 -7.50
C GLU A 269 18.69 2.36 -8.01
N LYS A 270 18.37 3.63 -7.81
CA LYS A 270 19.25 4.76 -8.19
C LYS A 270 20.56 4.70 -7.41
N ASP A 271 21.69 4.98 -8.08
CA ASP A 271 22.94 5.20 -7.36
C ASP A 271 22.80 6.49 -6.51
N PRO A 272 23.16 6.48 -5.22
CA PRO A 272 23.07 7.67 -4.38
C PRO A 272 23.95 8.84 -4.87
N ALA A 273 25.06 8.57 -5.56
CA ALA A 273 25.98 9.59 -6.07
C ALA A 273 25.65 10.08 -7.49
N ASP A 274 24.97 9.27 -8.30
CA ASP A 274 24.47 9.63 -9.64
C ASP A 274 23.04 9.09 -9.81
N THR A 275 22.03 9.96 -9.63
CA THR A 275 20.62 9.57 -9.72
C THR A 275 20.15 9.19 -11.14
N GLY A 276 21.00 9.37 -12.15
CA GLY A 276 20.82 8.89 -13.52
C GLY A 276 21.59 7.59 -13.81
N LEU A 277 22.11 6.92 -12.79
CA LEU A 277 22.71 5.58 -12.82
C LEU A 277 21.85 4.64 -11.96
N PHE A 278 21.63 3.39 -12.40
CA PHE A 278 20.85 2.40 -11.65
C PHE A 278 21.62 1.12 -11.35
N HIS A 279 21.41 0.56 -10.16
CA HIS A 279 21.76 -0.81 -9.78
C HIS A 279 20.55 -1.70 -10.04
N LEU A 280 20.77 -2.84 -10.68
CA LEU A 280 19.72 -3.84 -10.89
C LEU A 280 19.92 -5.05 -9.97
N SER A 281 18.81 -5.61 -9.51
CA SER A 281 18.79 -6.88 -8.78
C SER A 281 17.51 -7.66 -9.09
N THR A 282 17.53 -8.97 -8.89
CA THR A 282 16.41 -9.86 -9.21
C THR A 282 16.04 -10.75 -8.04
N GLN A 283 14.74 -10.99 -7.88
CA GLN A 283 14.17 -11.76 -6.79
C GLN A 283 13.21 -12.80 -7.35
N SER A 284 13.61 -14.06 -7.23
CA SER A 284 12.78 -15.22 -7.52
C SER A 284 12.37 -15.95 -6.23
N ARG A 285 11.31 -16.75 -6.31
CA ARG A 285 10.97 -17.72 -5.24
C ARG A 285 12.11 -18.72 -5.02
N ASP A 286 12.75 -19.13 -6.11
CA ASP A 286 13.99 -19.87 -6.06
C ASP A 286 15.16 -18.90 -5.86
N LYS A 287 15.66 -18.84 -4.61
CA LYS A 287 16.74 -17.93 -4.23
C LYS A 287 18.05 -18.19 -4.99
N SER A 288 18.24 -19.39 -5.58
CA SER A 288 19.43 -19.69 -6.39
C SER A 288 19.46 -18.90 -7.70
N LYS A 289 18.29 -18.49 -8.21
CA LYS A 289 18.13 -17.74 -9.47
C LYS A 289 18.18 -16.22 -9.29
N SER A 290 18.23 -15.76 -8.04
CA SER A 290 18.10 -14.34 -7.68
C SER A 290 19.46 -13.63 -7.66
N VAL A 291 19.60 -12.53 -8.41
CA VAL A 291 20.76 -11.63 -8.28
C VAL A 291 20.49 -10.66 -7.14
N LYS A 292 21.28 -10.77 -6.06
CA LYS A 292 21.05 -9.98 -4.83
C LYS A 292 21.31 -8.48 -5.05
N PRO A 293 20.57 -7.59 -4.35
CA PRO A 293 20.89 -6.16 -4.31
C PRO A 293 22.36 -5.91 -3.94
N ARG A 294 22.95 -4.89 -4.57
CA ARG A 294 24.27 -4.39 -4.19
C ARG A 294 24.23 -3.97 -2.72
N GLN A 295 25.03 -4.61 -1.87
CA GLN A 295 25.24 -4.09 -0.53
C GLN A 295 25.91 -2.73 -0.68
N ARG A 296 25.22 -1.65 -0.28
CA ARG A 296 25.75 -0.29 -0.32
C ARG A 296 27.08 -0.27 0.46
N LYS A 297 28.20 -0.10 -0.25
CA LYS A 297 29.52 0.07 0.39
C LYS A 297 29.43 1.33 1.26
N LYS A 298 29.85 1.27 2.52
CA LYS A 298 29.87 2.43 3.43
C LYS A 298 30.60 3.60 2.73
N PRO A 299 30.03 4.82 2.67
CA PRO A 299 30.69 5.95 2.04
C PRO A 299 32.09 6.18 2.62
N SER A 300 33.09 6.35 1.75
CA SER A 300 34.45 6.70 2.17
C SER A 300 34.53 8.15 2.68
N LYS A 301 35.43 8.42 3.61
CA LYS A 301 35.44 9.68 4.37
C LYS A 301 35.96 10.89 3.60
N THR A 302 35.36 12.04 3.95
CA THR A 302 35.88 13.43 3.93
C THR A 302 36.20 14.10 2.58
N GLY A 303 35.49 15.22 2.32
CA GLY A 303 35.83 16.17 1.24
C GLY A 303 34.84 17.32 1.06
N SER A 304 34.65 18.16 2.10
CA SER A 304 33.65 19.24 2.18
C SER A 304 32.17 18.78 2.14
N ILE A 305 31.33 19.39 2.97
CA ILE A 305 29.90 19.02 3.08
C ILE A 305 29.15 19.61 1.88
N SER A 306 29.08 18.86 0.78
CA SER A 306 28.04 19.10 -0.22
C SER A 306 26.69 18.62 0.33
N THR A 307 25.61 19.32 0.00
CA THR A 307 24.25 18.94 0.40
C THR A 307 23.88 17.53 -0.10
N THR A 308 24.45 17.11 -1.23
CA THR A 308 24.33 15.76 -1.79
C THR A 308 24.98 14.72 -0.89
N GLN A 309 26.23 14.90 -0.44
CA GLN A 309 26.92 13.93 0.41
C GLN A 309 26.24 13.73 1.77
N SER A 310 25.70 14.81 2.37
CA SER A 310 24.93 14.72 3.62
C SER A 310 23.66 13.88 3.45
N ARG A 311 22.95 14.04 2.31
CA ARG A 311 21.77 13.21 1.97
C ARG A 311 22.15 11.74 1.79
N ILE A 312 23.21 11.44 1.01
CA ILE A 312 23.71 10.07 0.82
C ILE A 312 24.03 9.39 2.15
N GLY A 313 24.71 10.08 3.06
CA GLY A 313 25.03 9.56 4.40
C GLY A 313 23.80 9.34 5.27
N GLN A 314 22.80 10.22 5.18
CA GLN A 314 21.54 10.13 5.91
C GLN A 314 20.65 8.99 5.38
N ASP A 315 20.57 8.80 4.06
CA ASP A 315 19.84 7.71 3.41
C ASP A 315 20.49 6.35 3.72
N TYR A 316 21.83 6.26 3.63
CA TYR A 316 22.57 5.07 4.04
C TYR A 316 22.33 4.70 5.51
N PHE A 317 22.41 5.68 6.41
CA PHE A 317 22.10 5.48 7.83
C PHE A 317 20.66 5.01 8.02
N ARG A 318 19.69 5.64 7.35
CA ARG A 318 18.28 5.25 7.42
C ARG A 318 18.08 3.80 7.01
N ASP A 319 18.67 3.37 5.90
CA ASP A 319 18.53 2.00 5.39
C ASP A 319 19.14 0.96 6.33
N GLU A 320 20.29 1.27 6.94
CA GLU A 320 20.89 0.38 7.95
C GLU A 320 20.04 0.30 9.23
N VAL A 321 19.45 1.41 9.69
CA VAL A 321 18.50 1.42 10.82
C VAL A 321 17.23 0.64 10.47
N MET A 322 16.68 0.84 9.27
CA MET A 322 15.55 0.09 8.73
C MET A 322 15.83 -1.42 8.74
N ARG A 323 16.98 -1.84 8.20
CA ARG A 323 17.42 -3.24 8.15
C ARG A 323 17.55 -3.86 9.55
N LEU A 324 18.16 -3.14 10.49
CA LEU A 324 18.35 -3.61 11.87
C LEU A 324 17.03 -3.66 12.67
N CYS A 325 16.12 -2.71 12.45
CA CYS A 325 14.80 -2.65 13.08
C CYS A 325 13.73 -3.47 12.33
N LYS A 326 14.11 -4.16 11.23
CA LYS A 326 13.20 -4.91 10.34
C LYS A 326 12.08 -4.08 9.71
N GLY A 327 12.28 -2.77 9.56
CA GLY A 327 11.25 -1.86 9.05
C GLY A 327 10.08 -1.64 10.01
N GLU A 328 10.21 -1.96 11.30
CA GLU A 328 9.19 -1.71 12.32
C GLU A 328 9.65 -0.69 13.35
N CYS A 329 8.72 0.12 13.86
CA CYS A 329 8.99 0.94 15.04
C CYS A 329 9.39 0.03 16.22
N VAL A 330 10.52 0.33 16.86
CA VAL A 330 11.03 -0.41 18.01
C VAL A 330 9.98 -0.53 19.12
N VAL A 331 9.24 0.56 19.38
CA VAL A 331 8.23 0.66 20.44
C VAL A 331 6.83 0.24 19.97
N THR A 332 6.23 0.95 19.01
CA THR A 332 4.81 0.77 18.66
C THR A 332 4.53 -0.45 17.77
N LYS A 333 5.56 -1.06 17.17
CA LYS A 333 5.44 -2.15 16.18
C LYS A 333 4.66 -1.83 14.91
N ILE A 334 4.37 -0.55 14.68
CA ILE A 334 3.93 -0.06 13.37
C ILE A 334 5.05 -0.34 12.37
N ALA A 335 4.74 -1.10 11.32
CA ALA A 335 5.61 -1.29 10.17
C ALA A 335 5.69 0.00 9.34
N GLU A 336 6.81 0.21 8.67
CA GLU A 336 7.01 1.32 7.73
C GLU A 336 5.92 1.34 6.67
N GLN A 337 5.49 2.55 6.32
CA GLN A 337 4.43 2.81 5.35
C GLN A 337 4.96 3.62 4.17
N TRP A 338 4.15 3.76 3.12
CA TRP A 338 4.38 4.75 2.08
C TRP A 338 3.20 5.74 2.02
N PRO A 339 3.41 7.06 2.21
CA PRO A 339 4.69 7.71 2.54
C PRO A 339 5.23 7.29 3.92
N SER A 340 6.56 7.37 4.08
CA SER A 340 7.24 6.99 5.33
C SER A 340 6.76 7.85 6.50
N ILE A 341 6.23 7.20 7.53
CA ILE A 341 5.85 7.85 8.80
C ILE A 341 6.85 7.61 9.91
N LEU A 342 7.82 6.70 9.73
CA LEU A 342 8.81 6.38 10.76
C LEU A 342 10.08 7.22 10.61
N ILE A 343 10.70 7.52 11.75
CA ILE A 343 11.92 8.32 11.87
C ILE A 343 13.07 7.38 12.23
N ALA A 344 14.13 7.36 11.42
CA ALA A 344 15.42 6.77 11.81
C ALA A 344 16.13 7.76 12.74
N SER A 345 15.97 7.55 14.04
CA SER A 345 16.40 8.46 15.10
C SER A 345 17.78 8.04 15.62
N HIS A 346 18.74 8.97 15.67
CA HIS A 346 20.07 8.70 16.25
C HIS A 346 19.99 8.53 17.78
N ILE A 347 20.71 7.55 18.30
CA ILE A 347 20.81 7.26 19.74
C ILE A 347 21.81 8.21 20.41
N LYS A 348 23.04 8.25 19.89
CA LYS A 348 24.03 9.29 20.17
C LYS A 348 23.83 10.35 19.10
N ALA A 349 23.47 11.57 19.50
CA ALA A 349 23.06 12.62 18.56
C ALA A 349 24.17 12.94 17.54
N TRP A 350 23.76 13.45 16.38
CA TRP A 350 24.64 13.73 15.24
C TRP A 350 25.82 14.65 15.59
N GLU A 351 25.58 15.65 16.44
CA GLU A 351 26.56 16.65 16.90
C GLU A 351 27.67 16.03 17.77
N ASP A 352 27.36 14.98 18.55
CA ASP A 352 28.33 14.28 19.40
C ASP A 352 29.01 13.10 18.68
N SER A 353 28.56 12.76 17.47
CA SER A 353 28.96 11.56 16.75
C SER A 353 30.14 11.82 15.82
N SER A 354 31.12 10.93 15.84
CA SER A 354 32.13 10.85 14.78
C SER A 354 31.50 10.40 13.46
N ASP A 355 32.18 10.64 12.34
CA ASP A 355 31.62 10.32 11.01
C ASP A 355 31.35 8.82 10.80
N ASP A 356 32.06 7.96 11.52
CA ASP A 356 31.74 6.53 11.53
C ASP A 356 30.45 6.20 12.28
N GLU A 357 30.19 6.88 13.40
CA GLU A 357 28.99 6.71 14.24
C GLU A 357 27.75 7.37 13.63
N LYS A 358 27.91 8.46 12.85
CA LYS A 358 26.82 9.12 12.10
C LYS A 358 26.16 8.18 11.08
N MET A 359 26.96 7.28 10.51
CA MET A 359 26.56 6.31 9.48
C MET A 359 26.39 4.87 10.02
N ASP A 360 26.61 4.62 11.31
CA ASP A 360 26.41 3.30 11.92
C ASP A 360 24.92 3.08 12.23
N GLY A 361 24.27 2.12 11.57
CA GLY A 361 22.88 1.77 11.87
C GLY A 361 22.63 1.31 13.31
N HIS A 362 23.65 0.81 14.01
CA HIS A 362 23.54 0.52 15.44
C HIS A 362 23.47 1.78 16.31
N ASN A 363 23.85 2.94 15.79
CA ASN A 363 23.61 4.24 16.40
C ASN A 363 22.19 4.79 16.11
N GLY A 364 21.27 3.97 15.58
CA GLY A 364 19.89 4.39 15.34
C GLY A 364 18.83 3.42 15.81
N LEU A 365 17.62 3.97 15.98
CA LEU A 365 16.37 3.24 16.21
C LEU A 365 15.30 3.76 15.25
N LEU A 366 14.47 2.87 14.72
CA LEU A 366 13.30 3.26 13.95
C LEU A 366 12.14 3.56 14.92
N LEU A 367 11.65 4.79 14.93
CA LEU A 367 10.68 5.29 15.90
C LEU A 367 9.48 5.96 15.22
N ALA A 368 8.27 5.79 15.78
CA ALA A 368 7.10 6.57 15.38
C ALA A 368 7.27 8.03 15.85
N PRO A 369 6.71 9.05 15.17
CA PRO A 369 7.08 10.46 15.38
C PRO A 369 6.88 10.96 16.81
N HIS A 370 5.85 10.49 17.50
CA HIS A 370 5.58 10.84 18.90
C HIS A 370 6.57 10.18 19.87
N VAL A 371 7.04 8.96 19.58
CA VAL A 371 8.06 8.25 20.37
C VAL A 371 9.44 8.87 20.16
N ASP A 372 9.79 9.15 18.89
CA ASP A 372 10.99 9.89 18.52
C ASP A 372 11.08 11.22 19.29
N LYS A 373 10.00 12.00 19.31
CA LYS A 373 9.96 13.29 20.02
C LYS A 373 10.27 13.17 21.51
N LEU A 374 9.79 12.11 22.17
CA LEU A 374 10.11 11.85 23.58
C LEU A 374 11.57 11.40 23.75
N PHE A 375 12.09 10.61 22.83
CA PHE A 375 13.46 10.07 22.87
C PHE A 375 14.51 11.17 22.61
N ASP A 376 14.37 11.95 21.53
CA ASP A 376 15.22 13.10 21.21
C ASP A 376 15.24 14.16 22.34
N LYS A 377 14.08 14.45 22.96
CA LYS A 377 14.04 15.38 24.10
C LYS A 377 14.46 14.75 25.44
N HIS A 378 14.91 13.49 25.42
CA HIS A 378 15.34 12.71 26.58
C HIS A 378 14.26 12.70 27.68
N LEU A 379 13.00 12.64 27.27
CA LEU A 379 11.83 12.43 28.13
C LEU A 379 11.58 10.93 28.35
N ILE A 380 12.06 10.10 27.44
CA ILE A 380 12.25 8.65 27.63
C ILE A 380 13.67 8.24 27.23
N THR A 381 14.12 7.09 27.72
CA THR A 381 15.30 6.36 27.24
C THR A 381 15.08 4.85 27.48
N PHE A 382 16.06 4.00 27.17
CA PHE A 382 15.99 2.55 27.42
C PHE A 382 17.06 2.11 28.42
N ASP A 383 16.71 1.22 29.35
CA ASP A 383 17.67 0.63 30.29
C ASP A 383 18.58 -0.43 29.62
N ARG A 384 19.43 -1.10 30.39
CA ARG A 384 20.35 -2.15 29.87
C ARG A 384 19.63 -3.42 29.41
N ASN A 385 18.40 -3.65 29.89
CA ASN A 385 17.59 -4.81 29.55
C ASN A 385 16.64 -4.53 28.36
N GLY A 386 16.35 -3.25 28.08
CA GLY A 386 15.47 -2.79 27.02
C GLY A 386 14.09 -2.31 27.49
N PHE A 387 13.88 -2.07 28.79
CA PHE A 387 12.68 -1.41 29.29
C PHE A 387 12.75 0.10 29.10
N VAL A 388 11.60 0.75 28.90
CA VAL A 388 11.51 2.22 28.80
C VAL A 388 11.67 2.86 30.18
N VAL A 389 12.66 3.74 30.31
CA VAL A 389 12.86 4.60 31.48
C VAL A 389 12.27 5.98 31.19
N VAL A 390 11.47 6.49 32.13
CA VAL A 390 10.66 7.70 31.95
C VAL A 390 11.20 8.85 32.80
N SER A 391 11.30 10.03 32.20
CA SER A 391 11.68 11.28 32.87
C SER A 391 10.60 11.76 33.85
N LYS A 392 11.01 12.27 35.02
CA LYS A 392 10.15 13.01 35.96
C LYS A 392 9.61 14.33 35.38
N ARG A 393 10.03 14.71 34.17
CA ARG A 393 9.56 15.87 33.42
C ARG A 393 8.40 15.51 32.48
N LEU A 394 8.08 14.23 32.29
CA LEU A 394 6.97 13.75 31.48
C LEU A 394 5.79 13.28 32.37
N PRO A 395 4.57 13.82 32.19
CA PRO A 395 3.38 13.28 32.85
C PRO A 395 3.13 11.82 32.46
N LYS A 396 2.88 10.93 33.44
CA LYS A 396 2.62 9.51 33.18
C LYS A 396 1.38 9.28 32.29
N SER A 397 0.39 10.18 32.35
CA SER A 397 -0.80 10.16 31.49
C SER A 397 -0.45 10.20 30.00
N THR A 398 0.60 10.93 29.59
CA THR A 398 1.03 11.00 28.18
C THR A 398 1.39 9.63 27.62
N LEU A 399 2.05 8.78 28.41
CA LEU A 399 2.42 7.42 27.99
C LEU A 399 1.20 6.51 27.86
N ILE A 400 0.21 6.67 28.74
CA ILE A 400 -1.06 5.93 28.67
C ILE A 400 -1.84 6.35 27.41
N THR A 401 -1.99 7.66 27.17
CA THR A 401 -2.68 8.20 25.99
C THR A 401 -2.01 7.82 24.67
N TRP A 402 -0.67 7.69 24.64
CA TRP A 402 0.07 7.27 23.45
C TRP A 402 0.38 5.76 23.42
N ASN A 403 -0.19 4.97 24.33
CA ASN A 403 -0.04 3.51 24.42
C ASN A 403 1.43 3.04 24.44
N ILE A 404 2.29 3.75 25.18
CA ILE A 404 3.71 3.41 25.39
C ILE A 404 3.84 2.60 26.67
N ASP A 405 3.90 1.28 26.52
CA ASP A 405 4.05 0.33 27.61
C ASP A 405 5.48 0.31 28.19
N THR A 406 5.64 0.78 29.44
CA THR A 406 6.94 0.77 30.13
C THR A 406 7.28 -0.56 30.79
N SER A 407 6.31 -1.47 30.93
CA SER A 407 6.52 -2.81 31.51
C SER A 407 7.09 -3.82 30.50
N LYS A 408 7.01 -3.49 29.21
CA LYS A 408 7.48 -4.32 28.10
C LYS A 408 8.98 -4.17 27.86
N GLN A 409 9.63 -5.31 27.61
CA GLN A 409 11.01 -5.35 27.15
C GLN A 409 11.06 -5.14 25.63
N TYR A 410 11.78 -4.12 25.17
CA TYR A 410 11.97 -3.82 23.75
C TYR A 410 13.27 -4.42 23.22
N LYS A 411 13.21 -4.96 22.00
CA LYS A 411 14.35 -5.64 21.37
C LYS A 411 15.38 -4.62 20.87
N LEU A 412 16.52 -4.56 21.55
CA LEU A 412 17.66 -3.70 21.22
C LEU A 412 18.92 -4.57 21.06
N THR A 413 19.82 -4.21 20.16
CA THR A 413 21.08 -4.95 19.96
C THR A 413 22.12 -4.59 21.02
N LYS A 414 23.10 -5.48 21.25
CA LYS A 414 24.26 -5.19 22.12
C LYS A 414 25.06 -3.95 21.66
N MET A 415 25.01 -3.63 20.37
CA MET A 415 25.66 -2.44 19.82
C MET A 415 24.81 -1.17 20.05
N ASN A 416 23.48 -1.22 19.92
CA ASN A 416 22.61 -0.10 20.33
C ASN A 416 22.85 0.25 21.82
N GLN A 417 23.08 -0.74 22.68
CA GLN A 417 23.35 -0.54 24.10
C GLN A 417 24.62 0.28 24.40
N LYS A 418 25.61 0.30 23.49
CA LYS A 418 26.79 1.17 23.59
C LYS A 418 26.42 2.63 23.36
N TYR A 419 25.62 2.93 22.34
CA TYR A 419 25.15 4.30 22.09
C TYR A 419 24.16 4.76 23.16
N LEU A 420 23.32 3.85 23.68
CA LEU A 420 22.36 4.15 24.73
C LEU A 420 23.03 4.51 26.08
N SER A 421 24.32 4.22 26.34
CA SER A 421 24.97 4.76 27.54
C SER A 421 25.08 6.29 27.47
N PHE A 422 25.53 6.83 26.34
CA PHE A 422 25.60 8.28 26.11
C PHE A 422 24.22 8.95 26.20
N HIS A 423 23.18 8.33 25.61
CA HIS A 423 21.81 8.83 25.72
C HIS A 423 21.31 8.83 27.18
N ARG A 424 21.57 7.76 27.93
CA ARG A 424 21.24 7.67 29.37
C ARG A 424 22.00 8.68 30.23
N GLU A 425 23.25 8.99 29.90
CA GLU A 425 24.04 10.03 30.59
C GLU A 425 23.41 11.42 30.37
N LYS A 426 23.11 11.80 29.13
CA LYS A 426 22.40 13.05 28.83
C LYS A 426 21.00 13.10 29.44
N PHE A 427 20.29 11.98 29.50
CA PHE A 427 19.01 11.84 30.21
C PHE A 427 19.19 12.13 31.70
N ALA A 428 20.16 11.48 32.36
CA ALA A 428 20.42 11.65 33.79
C ALA A 428 20.84 13.08 34.17
N VAL A 429 21.58 13.78 33.30
CA VAL A 429 21.89 15.21 33.48
C VAL A 429 20.61 16.06 33.45
N LYS A 430 19.72 15.84 32.49
CA LYS A 430 18.44 16.55 32.39
C LYS A 430 17.46 16.24 33.54
N GLU A 431 17.58 15.08 34.16
CA GLU A 431 16.81 14.76 35.39
C GLU A 431 17.34 15.46 36.64
N LYS A 432 18.64 15.81 36.69
CA LYS A 432 19.23 16.58 37.79
C LYS A 432 19.00 18.09 37.66
N GLY A 433 18.77 18.60 36.44
CA GLY A 433 18.48 20.01 36.15
C GLY A 433 17.12 20.54 36.64
N LYS A 434 16.51 19.89 37.63
CA LYS A 434 15.35 20.39 38.41
C LYS A 434 15.78 20.52 39.88
N CYS A 435 16.46 21.61 40.18
CA CYS A 435 16.46 22.26 41.49
C CYS A 435 15.94 23.67 41.27
#